data_AF-A0A1H4PHW1-F1
#
_entry.id   AF-A0A1H4PHW1-F1
#
_cell.length_a   1.000
_cell.length_b   1.000
_cell.length_c   1.000
_cell.angle_alpha   90.00
_cell.angle_beta   90.00
_cell.angle_gamma   90.00
#
_symmetry.space_group_name_H-M   'P 1'
#
loop_
_entity.id
_entity.type
_entity.pdbx_description
1 polymer ?
#
loop_
_entity_poly.entity_id
_entity_poly.type
_entity_poly.pdbx_seq_one_letter_code
_entity_poly.pdbx_strand_id
1 'polypeptide(L)'
;MSRTARTASVAACVAASLALAGCAGESGGAAGTGSSTLNIATMTLPQSLDPAVATGSALPYFQAVYDTLIKREPDGTFSPMLATEWTYDKTRTHLALTLRKDVKFADGTAFDGAAVKANMERFQKGGGASAKWLADLKAVDVTDATHVTLELAQPNPAMEFYLSDAPGLMANPKRFAKADSLKTTPDGTGPYRLDKTRTTVGTKWSYARNPDYWGKELPYKNITISFFDNETAITNGLKTGQINAALLQTSDQQIAVESDPKVKTEKQEFDFQGLLLFDRDGRITPALRDPRVRQALNYAVDRDTMLDRIRQNRGRTTSQVFGPETQAYDKKLDTYYAHDPAKAKSLLKQAGYAKGFTLKLPRITAIVNDALAASLQSDFKAIGVKLVWDTLDGASAVQKVFKDRQYSGMVMNMGQSTSDWAAADELVTPGAFNMFGTTDKVTRKLLPALKAGNEAEAKSAARELNHHLVEDAWFLPFYRMSYLHVSDGTVKISPQSGMAVPSIYNYAPAK
;
A
#
# COMPACT_ATOMS: atom_id res chain seq x y z
N MET A 1 -75.82 1.51 22.35
CA MET A 1 -74.67 0.67 22.77
C MET A 1 -73.99 1.33 23.97
N SER A 2 -74.15 0.69 25.12
CA SER A 2 -73.47 0.85 26.41
C SER A 2 -71.93 0.83 26.30
N ARG A 3 -71.08 1.27 27.23
CA ARG A 3 -71.15 1.81 28.60
C ARG A 3 -69.76 2.39 28.93
N THR A 4 -69.78 3.35 29.83
CA THR A 4 -68.73 3.97 30.67
C THR A 4 -67.74 3.04 31.40
N ALA A 5 -66.68 3.66 31.96
CA ALA A 5 -65.96 3.39 33.24
C ALA A 5 -64.51 2.87 33.09
N ARG A 6 -63.50 3.20 33.92
CA ARG A 6 -63.16 4.22 34.95
C ARG A 6 -61.85 3.71 35.59
N THR A 7 -61.06 4.63 36.18
CA THR A 7 -60.17 4.46 37.38
C THR A 7 -58.92 3.56 37.24
N ALA A 8 -57.79 3.75 37.93
CA ALA A 8 -57.43 4.44 39.18
C ALA A 8 -55.87 4.67 39.21
N SER A 9 -55.32 5.79 39.71
CA SER A 9 -54.79 6.01 41.09
C SER A 9 -53.38 5.42 41.32
N VAL A 10 -52.39 5.93 42.07
CA VAL A 10 -52.17 7.00 43.09
C VAL A 10 -50.62 6.98 43.33
N ALA A 11 -49.86 8.09 43.26
CA ALA A 11 -49.39 9.01 44.31
C ALA A 11 -48.67 8.42 45.57
N ALA A 12 -47.66 9.18 46.04
CA ALA A 12 -46.92 9.16 47.32
C ALA A 12 -45.56 8.40 47.34
N CYS A 13 -44.46 8.84 47.98
CA CYS A 13 -44.11 10.06 48.73
C CYS A 13 -42.60 9.99 49.12
N VAL A 14 -41.99 11.18 49.26
CA VAL A 14 -40.99 11.59 50.28
C VAL A 14 -39.54 11.08 50.24
N ALA A 15 -38.64 12.06 50.19
CA ALA A 15 -37.21 12.01 50.46
C ALA A 15 -36.90 12.02 51.97
N ALA A 16 -35.82 11.33 52.40
CA ALA A 16 -34.89 11.76 53.46
C ALA A 16 -33.80 10.71 53.75
N SER A 17 -32.59 10.99 53.26
CA SER A 17 -31.30 11.02 54.00
C SER A 17 -30.94 10.02 55.11
N LEU A 18 -29.77 9.38 54.88
CA LEU A 18 -28.57 9.26 55.74
C LEU A 18 -28.48 8.15 56.83
N ALA A 19 -27.65 7.15 56.47
CA ALA A 19 -26.41 6.70 57.15
C ALA A 19 -26.40 5.48 58.12
N LEU A 20 -25.29 4.73 57.95
CA LEU A 20 -24.65 3.67 58.77
C LEU A 20 -25.20 2.24 58.60
N ALA A 21 -24.41 1.18 58.38
CA ALA A 21 -22.97 1.00 58.17
C ALA A 21 -22.73 -0.46 57.70
N GLY A 22 -21.64 -0.70 56.95
CA GLY A 22 -20.91 -1.96 57.01
C GLY A 22 -21.43 -3.14 56.19
N CYS A 23 -20.84 -3.33 55.02
CA CYS A 23 -20.13 -4.59 54.72
C CYS A 23 -19.14 -4.35 53.59
N ALA A 24 -17.86 -4.45 53.94
CA ALA A 24 -16.75 -4.52 53.02
C ALA A 24 -16.94 -5.73 52.10
N GLY A 25 -16.96 -5.47 50.79
CA GLY A 25 -16.87 -6.47 49.74
C GLY A 25 -15.68 -6.10 48.86
N GLU A 26 -14.76 -7.05 48.72
CA GLU A 26 -13.45 -6.94 48.08
C GLU A 26 -13.45 -6.12 46.78
N SER A 27 -12.63 -5.07 46.79
CA SER A 27 -12.14 -4.40 45.59
C SER A 27 -11.24 -5.36 44.81
N GLY A 28 -11.88 -6.22 44.00
CA GLY A 28 -11.24 -6.92 42.89
C GLY A 28 -10.73 -5.90 41.88
N GLY A 29 -9.43 -6.00 41.56
CA GLY A 29 -8.68 -5.00 40.81
C GLY A 29 -9.33 -4.55 39.51
N ALA A 30 -9.40 -3.22 39.34
CA ALA A 30 -9.60 -2.60 38.05
C ALA A 30 -8.35 -2.82 37.19
N ALA A 31 -8.36 -3.90 36.41
CA ALA A 31 -7.46 -4.10 35.29
C ALA A 31 -8.20 -3.78 33.98
N GLY A 32 -7.82 -2.68 33.34
CA GLY A 32 -7.93 -2.49 31.89
C GLY A 32 -9.15 -1.73 31.36
N THR A 33 -9.18 -0.40 31.49
CA THR A 33 -9.92 0.46 30.56
C THR A 33 -9.05 0.76 29.34
N GLY A 34 -8.87 -0.25 28.48
CA GLY A 34 -8.48 -0.08 27.08
C GLY A 34 -9.63 -0.63 26.23
N SER A 35 -10.06 0.10 25.20
CA SER A 35 -11.15 -0.35 24.32
C SER A 35 -10.94 -1.80 23.90
N SER A 36 -11.94 -2.67 24.12
CA SER A 36 -11.88 -4.07 23.68
C SER A 36 -11.85 -4.21 22.16
N THR A 37 -12.11 -3.12 21.42
CA THR A 37 -12.26 -3.11 19.97
C THR A 37 -11.42 -1.99 19.36
N LEU A 38 -10.64 -2.33 18.34
CA LEU A 38 -9.95 -1.37 17.48
C LEU A 38 -10.80 -1.13 16.22
N ASN A 39 -11.26 0.09 16.02
CA ASN A 39 -11.99 0.51 14.82
C ASN A 39 -11.06 1.27 13.87
N ILE A 40 -10.75 0.66 12.72
CA ILE A 40 -9.90 1.24 11.68
C ILE A 40 -10.80 1.70 10.53
N ALA A 41 -10.59 2.92 10.06
CA ALA A 41 -11.21 3.40 8.83
C ALA A 41 -10.22 3.36 7.65
N THR A 42 -10.73 3.00 6.48
CA THR A 42 -9.97 2.94 5.23
C THR A 42 -10.85 3.34 4.05
N MET A 43 -10.21 3.71 2.95
CA MET A 43 -10.85 4.01 1.66
C MET A 43 -10.63 2.89 0.64
N THR A 44 -10.08 1.75 1.06
CA THR A 44 -9.96 0.55 0.23
C THR A 44 -10.73 -0.59 0.86
N LEU A 45 -11.52 -1.33 0.06
CA LEU A 45 -12.32 -2.44 0.54
C LEU A 45 -12.10 -3.69 -0.33
N PRO A 46 -11.56 -4.79 0.22
CA PRO A 46 -11.57 -6.05 -0.50
C PRO A 46 -12.98 -6.63 -0.55
N GLN A 47 -13.36 -7.13 -1.73
CA GLN A 47 -14.62 -7.84 -1.97
C GLN A 47 -14.55 -9.33 -1.60
N SER A 48 -13.36 -9.80 -1.22
CA SER A 48 -13.03 -11.19 -0.89
C SER A 48 -11.91 -11.20 0.13
N LEU A 49 -11.98 -12.11 1.10
CA LEU A 49 -10.87 -12.43 2.01
C LEU A 49 -9.99 -13.57 1.49
N ASP A 50 -10.12 -13.97 0.23
CA ASP A 50 -9.18 -14.90 -0.39
C ASP A 50 -7.81 -14.23 -0.62
N PRO A 51 -6.70 -14.73 -0.03
CA PRO A 51 -5.39 -14.11 -0.20
C PRO A 51 -4.93 -13.98 -1.65
N ALA A 52 -5.44 -14.80 -2.58
CA ALA A 52 -5.09 -14.73 -3.99
C ALA A 52 -5.43 -13.39 -4.65
N VAL A 53 -6.32 -12.58 -4.05
CA VAL A 53 -6.66 -11.23 -4.53
C VAL A 53 -6.17 -10.13 -3.57
N ALA A 54 -5.35 -10.47 -2.58
CA ALA A 54 -4.81 -9.50 -1.63
C ALA A 54 -3.88 -8.51 -2.35
N THR A 55 -3.95 -7.26 -1.91
CA THR A 55 -3.11 -6.16 -2.38
C THR A 55 -2.62 -5.36 -1.18
N GLY A 56 -1.50 -4.64 -1.33
CA GLY A 56 -0.83 -3.97 -0.20
C GLY A 56 -1.75 -3.03 0.61
N SER A 57 -2.57 -2.21 -0.06
CA SER A 57 -3.49 -1.27 0.62
C SER A 57 -4.65 -1.95 1.36
N ALA A 58 -5.00 -3.18 0.99
CA ALA A 58 -6.02 -3.98 1.66
C ALA A 58 -5.43 -5.05 2.58
N LEU A 59 -4.10 -5.15 2.70
CA LEU A 59 -3.42 -6.22 3.43
C LEU A 59 -3.86 -6.37 4.90
N PRO A 60 -4.17 -5.29 5.66
CA PRO A 60 -4.65 -5.43 7.04
C PRO A 60 -5.90 -6.29 7.22
N TYR A 61 -6.80 -6.34 6.22
CA TYR A 61 -7.97 -7.21 6.24
C TYR A 61 -7.60 -8.70 6.25
N PHE A 62 -6.52 -9.04 5.55
CA PHE A 62 -6.03 -10.42 5.43
C PHE A 62 -5.16 -10.79 6.63
N GLN A 63 -4.32 -9.87 7.11
CA GLN A 63 -3.45 -10.09 8.28
C GLN A 63 -4.22 -10.41 9.56
N ALA A 64 -5.51 -10.04 9.64
CA ALA A 64 -6.36 -10.44 10.75
C ALA A 64 -6.60 -11.95 10.82
N VAL A 65 -6.67 -12.63 9.68
CA VAL A 65 -7.08 -14.04 9.57
C VAL A 65 -6.00 -14.96 9.00
N TYR A 66 -4.92 -14.40 8.45
CA TYR A 66 -3.77 -15.11 7.89
C TYR A 66 -2.47 -14.51 8.46
N ASP A 67 -1.49 -15.35 8.75
CA ASP A 67 -0.10 -14.91 8.94
C ASP A 67 0.68 -15.04 7.63
N THR A 68 1.75 -14.27 7.52
CA THR A 68 2.74 -14.40 6.44
C THR A 68 3.87 -15.36 6.82
N LEU A 69 4.67 -15.79 5.85
CA LEU A 69 5.86 -16.62 6.13
C LEU A 69 6.91 -15.86 6.93
N ILE A 70 7.18 -14.62 6.54
CA ILE A 70 8.11 -13.70 7.21
C ILE A 70 7.32 -12.50 7.70
N LYS A 71 7.70 -11.91 8.84
CA LYS A 71 7.12 -10.66 9.32
C LYS A 71 8.00 -9.49 8.88
N ARG A 72 7.39 -8.43 8.37
CA ARG A 72 8.05 -7.15 8.14
C ARG A 72 7.78 -6.23 9.33
N GLU A 73 8.85 -5.77 9.97
CA GLU A 73 8.78 -4.85 11.11
C GLU A 73 8.51 -3.41 10.66
N PRO A 74 8.14 -2.49 11.59
CA PRO A 74 7.88 -1.08 11.26
C PRO A 74 9.01 -0.39 10.48
N ASP A 75 10.26 -0.73 10.77
CA ASP A 75 11.46 -0.18 10.12
C ASP A 75 11.81 -0.85 8.78
N GLY A 76 11.00 -1.83 8.34
CA GLY A 76 11.21 -2.56 7.09
C GLY A 76 12.12 -3.77 7.21
N THR A 77 12.72 -4.03 8.38
CA THR A 77 13.50 -5.25 8.61
C THR A 77 12.60 -6.48 8.68
N PHE A 78 13.19 -7.65 8.44
CA PHE A 78 12.47 -8.92 8.43
C PHE A 78 12.73 -9.71 9.70
N SER A 79 11.67 -10.29 10.27
CA SER A 79 11.70 -11.09 11.49
C SER A 79 10.87 -12.37 11.35
N PRO A 80 11.12 -13.39 12.20
CA PRO A 80 10.37 -14.64 12.18
C PRO A 80 8.84 -14.50 12.30
N MET A 81 8.12 -15.32 11.54
CA MET A 81 6.68 -15.54 11.68
C MET A 81 6.35 -17.03 11.54
N LEU A 82 5.69 -17.46 10.46
CA LEU A 82 5.46 -18.89 10.20
C LEU A 82 6.77 -19.62 9.82
N ALA A 83 7.70 -18.92 9.18
CA ALA A 83 9.10 -19.33 9.08
C ALA A 83 9.88 -18.75 10.28
N THR A 84 10.56 -19.63 11.00
CA THR A 84 11.42 -19.30 12.16
C THR A 84 12.83 -18.90 11.76
N GLU A 85 13.29 -19.39 10.60
CA GLU A 85 14.61 -19.15 10.04
C GLU A 85 14.50 -19.29 8.51
N TRP A 86 15.32 -18.52 7.79
CA TRP A 86 15.50 -18.68 6.36
C TRP A 86 16.93 -18.37 5.95
N THR A 87 17.44 -19.04 4.93
CA THR A 87 18.81 -18.84 4.44
C THR A 87 18.91 -19.13 2.96
N TYR A 88 19.62 -18.26 2.25
CA TYR A 88 20.00 -18.48 0.85
C TYR A 88 21.23 -19.36 0.72
N ASP A 89 21.25 -20.18 -0.33
CA ASP A 89 22.48 -20.79 -0.79
C ASP A 89 23.45 -19.75 -1.40
N LYS A 90 24.68 -20.17 -1.70
CA LYS A 90 25.70 -19.26 -2.27
C LYS A 90 25.28 -18.64 -3.60
N THR A 91 24.46 -19.32 -4.39
CA THR A 91 23.98 -18.80 -5.67
C THR A 91 22.78 -17.87 -5.52
N ARG A 92 22.16 -17.81 -4.34
CA ARG A 92 20.89 -17.11 -4.04
C ARG A 92 19.73 -17.58 -4.90
N THR A 93 19.76 -18.83 -5.34
CA THR A 93 18.67 -19.45 -6.10
C THR A 93 17.90 -20.48 -5.30
N HIS A 94 18.36 -20.82 -4.09
CA HIS A 94 17.63 -21.69 -3.17
C HIS A 94 17.46 -20.95 -1.85
N LEU A 95 16.21 -20.67 -1.47
CA LEU A 95 15.85 -20.09 -0.18
C LEU A 95 15.25 -21.19 0.71
N ALA A 96 16.04 -21.69 1.65
CA ALA A 96 15.59 -22.68 2.62
C ALA A 96 14.83 -21.97 3.75
N LEU A 97 13.70 -22.54 4.18
CA LEU A 97 12.81 -22.05 5.23
C LEU A 97 12.62 -23.15 6.29
N THR A 98 12.78 -22.79 7.56
CA THR A 98 12.43 -23.64 8.71
C THR A 98 11.11 -23.16 9.31
N LEU A 99 10.06 -23.98 9.23
CA LEU A 99 8.71 -23.63 9.66
C LEU A 99 8.43 -23.96 11.13
N ARG A 100 7.47 -23.24 11.70
CA ARG A 100 6.90 -23.56 13.02
C ARG A 100 6.18 -24.91 13.03
N LYS A 101 6.13 -25.53 14.22
CA LYS A 101 5.46 -26.83 14.47
C LYS A 101 4.14 -26.72 15.23
N ASP A 102 3.89 -25.57 15.85
CA ASP A 102 2.81 -25.28 16.78
C ASP A 102 1.60 -24.60 16.12
N VAL A 103 1.59 -24.47 14.79
CA VAL A 103 0.61 -23.66 14.06
C VAL A 103 -0.52 -24.52 13.52
N LYS A 104 -1.75 -24.03 13.68
CA LYS A 104 -2.97 -24.62 13.10
C LYS A 104 -3.76 -23.58 12.30
N PHE A 105 -4.42 -24.07 11.26
CA PHE A 105 -5.46 -23.33 10.55
C PHE A 105 -6.74 -23.22 11.38
N ALA A 106 -7.70 -22.43 10.90
CA ALA A 106 -8.93 -22.17 11.62
C ALA A 106 -9.83 -23.41 11.74
N ASP A 107 -9.71 -24.39 10.85
CA ASP A 107 -10.37 -25.68 10.96
C ASP A 107 -9.65 -26.68 11.89
N GLY A 108 -8.53 -26.28 12.51
CA GLY A 108 -7.72 -27.11 13.42
C GLY A 108 -6.67 -28.00 12.74
N THR A 109 -6.60 -28.02 11.40
CA THR A 109 -5.54 -28.73 10.67
C THR A 109 -4.18 -28.08 10.89
N ALA A 110 -3.12 -28.89 10.91
CA ALA A 110 -1.77 -28.37 11.09
C ALA A 110 -1.31 -27.56 9.86
N PHE A 111 -0.55 -26.50 10.10
CA PHE A 111 0.22 -25.83 9.07
C PHE A 111 1.57 -26.55 8.87
N ASP A 112 1.94 -26.81 7.62
CA ASP A 112 3.16 -27.53 7.25
C ASP A 112 3.70 -27.08 5.88
N GLY A 113 4.81 -27.71 5.46
CA GLY A 113 5.43 -27.43 4.18
C GLY A 113 4.56 -27.73 2.96
N ALA A 114 3.62 -28.67 3.05
CA ALA A 114 2.66 -28.93 1.97
C ALA A 114 1.70 -27.74 1.79
N ALA A 115 1.30 -27.09 2.89
CA ALA A 115 0.53 -25.86 2.83
C ALA A 115 1.30 -24.70 2.21
N VAL A 116 2.59 -24.55 2.52
CA VAL A 116 3.46 -23.55 1.89
C VAL A 116 3.51 -23.77 0.38
N LYS A 117 3.83 -24.99 -0.06
CA LYS A 117 3.88 -25.36 -1.48
C LYS A 117 2.58 -25.04 -2.20
N ALA A 118 1.45 -25.46 -1.64
CA ALA A 118 0.15 -25.23 -2.27
C ALA A 118 -0.19 -23.74 -2.41
N ASN A 119 0.12 -22.91 -1.40
CA ASN A 119 -0.11 -21.46 -1.48
C ASN A 119 0.81 -20.79 -2.52
N MET A 120 2.12 -21.07 -2.48
CA MET A 120 3.09 -20.50 -3.41
C MET A 120 2.72 -20.83 -4.87
N GLU A 121 2.43 -22.09 -5.15
CA GLU A 121 2.00 -22.51 -6.49
C GLU A 121 0.68 -21.86 -6.90
N ARG A 122 -0.26 -21.68 -5.97
CA ARG A 122 -1.55 -21.02 -6.24
C ARG A 122 -1.36 -19.54 -6.58
N PHE A 123 -0.50 -18.83 -5.85
CA PHE A 123 -0.16 -17.44 -6.16
C PHE A 123 0.53 -17.32 -7.51
N GLN A 124 1.47 -18.22 -7.80
CA GLN A 124 2.22 -18.22 -9.05
C GLN A 124 1.33 -18.54 -10.27
N LYS A 125 0.51 -19.60 -10.18
CA LYS A 125 -0.40 -20.02 -11.26
C LYS A 125 -1.60 -19.08 -11.42
N GLY A 126 -1.81 -18.19 -10.45
CA GLY A 126 -2.81 -17.14 -10.52
C GLY A 126 -2.48 -16.06 -11.55
N GLY A 127 -3.16 -14.93 -11.44
CA GLY A 127 -2.85 -13.73 -12.21
C GLY A 127 -2.45 -12.56 -11.31
N GLY A 128 -2.14 -11.42 -11.92
CA GLY A 128 -1.90 -10.17 -11.20
C GLY A 128 -0.51 -10.07 -10.56
N ALA A 129 -0.40 -9.25 -9.50
CA ALA A 129 0.87 -8.87 -8.91
C ALA A 129 1.62 -10.05 -8.27
N SER A 130 0.94 -10.92 -7.52
CA SER A 130 1.57 -12.07 -6.86
C SER A 130 2.19 -13.05 -7.86
N ALA A 131 1.51 -13.31 -8.98
CA ALA A 131 2.04 -14.14 -10.05
C ALA A 131 3.30 -13.53 -10.69
N LYS A 132 3.32 -12.19 -10.86
CA LYS A 132 4.51 -11.46 -11.33
C LYS A 132 5.66 -11.55 -10.32
N TRP A 133 5.41 -11.31 -9.04
CA TRP A 133 6.42 -11.36 -7.98
C TRP A 133 7.05 -12.74 -7.83
N LEU A 134 6.26 -13.80 -8.04
CA LEU A 134 6.72 -15.19 -8.03
C LEU A 134 7.12 -15.73 -9.41
N ALA A 135 7.34 -14.87 -10.41
CA ALA A 135 7.69 -15.33 -11.77
C ALA A 135 9.03 -16.10 -11.81
N ASP A 136 9.96 -15.81 -10.90
CA ASP A 136 11.21 -16.55 -10.79
C ASP A 136 11.10 -17.84 -9.97
N LEU A 137 10.00 -18.09 -9.26
CA LEU A 137 9.83 -19.32 -8.48
C LEU A 137 9.77 -20.51 -9.44
N LYS A 138 10.75 -21.41 -9.37
CA LYS A 138 10.80 -22.60 -10.23
C LYS A 138 10.07 -23.77 -9.60
N ALA A 139 10.32 -24.00 -8.31
CA ALA A 139 9.74 -25.11 -7.57
C ALA A 139 9.67 -24.78 -6.08
N VAL A 140 8.78 -25.49 -5.39
CA VAL A 140 8.79 -25.57 -3.93
C VAL A 140 9.06 -27.01 -3.54
N ASP A 141 10.25 -27.24 -3.01
CA ASP A 141 10.66 -28.53 -2.49
C ASP A 141 10.32 -28.63 -0.99
N VAL A 142 9.74 -29.75 -0.59
CA VAL A 142 9.28 -29.98 0.78
C VAL A 142 9.94 -31.27 1.23
N THR A 143 11.01 -31.15 2.02
CA THR A 143 11.76 -32.31 2.49
C THR A 143 11.07 -32.97 3.69
N ASP A 144 10.41 -32.18 4.53
CA ASP A 144 9.50 -32.65 5.58
C ASP A 144 8.47 -31.56 5.95
N ALA A 145 7.63 -31.84 6.97
CA ALA A 145 6.56 -30.94 7.40
C ALA A 145 7.05 -29.53 7.79
N THR A 146 8.32 -29.37 8.15
CA THR A 146 8.90 -28.12 8.65
C THR A 146 10.06 -27.56 7.84
N HIS A 147 10.48 -28.24 6.78
CA HIS A 147 11.59 -27.77 5.95
C HIS A 147 11.13 -27.64 4.50
N VAL A 148 11.20 -26.41 4.00
CA VAL A 148 10.77 -26.05 2.65
C VAL A 148 11.89 -25.28 1.97
N THR A 149 12.19 -25.61 0.71
CA THR A 149 13.12 -24.83 -0.11
C THR A 149 12.37 -24.23 -1.30
N LEU A 150 12.45 -22.91 -1.44
CA LEU A 150 12.01 -22.21 -2.65
C LEU A 150 13.15 -22.22 -3.67
N GLU A 151 13.00 -22.96 -4.75
CA GLU A 151 13.93 -22.92 -5.88
C GLU A 151 13.56 -21.77 -6.81
N LEU A 152 14.54 -20.95 -7.18
CA LEU A 152 14.38 -19.82 -8.09
C LEU A 152 15.13 -20.08 -9.40
N ALA A 153 14.56 -19.67 -10.53
CA ALA A 153 15.22 -19.74 -11.83
C ALA A 153 16.46 -18.83 -11.93
N GLN A 154 16.50 -17.79 -11.10
CA GLN A 154 17.60 -16.83 -10.95
C GLN A 154 17.47 -16.12 -9.60
N PRO A 155 18.51 -15.44 -9.10
CA PRO A 155 18.39 -14.65 -7.88
C PRO A 155 17.24 -13.65 -7.95
N ASN A 156 16.51 -13.51 -6.85
CA ASN A 156 15.47 -12.50 -6.70
C ASN A 156 15.60 -11.85 -5.31
N PRO A 157 16.20 -10.65 -5.22
CA PRO A 157 16.51 -10.01 -3.94
C PRO A 157 15.26 -9.43 -3.25
N ALA A 158 14.08 -9.53 -3.86
CA ALA A 158 12.82 -9.09 -3.27
C ALA A 158 12.00 -10.25 -2.66
N MET A 159 12.51 -11.49 -2.65
CA MET A 159 11.73 -12.63 -2.17
C MET A 159 11.32 -12.49 -0.70
N GLU A 160 12.20 -12.03 0.19
CA GLU A 160 11.84 -11.82 1.61
C GLU A 160 10.72 -10.80 1.76
N PHE A 161 10.75 -9.72 0.96
CA PHE A 161 9.66 -8.75 0.89
C PHE A 161 8.35 -9.43 0.45
N TYR A 162 8.37 -10.25 -0.60
CA TYR A 162 7.18 -10.98 -1.08
C TYR A 162 6.63 -11.96 -0.06
N LEU A 163 7.50 -12.70 0.65
CA LEU A 163 7.12 -13.64 1.70
C LEU A 163 6.60 -12.95 2.97
N SER A 164 6.81 -11.64 3.08
CA SER A 164 6.24 -10.78 4.13
C SER A 164 5.01 -10.00 3.72
N ASP A 165 4.56 -10.15 2.47
CA ASP A 165 3.43 -9.43 1.89
C ASP A 165 2.36 -10.41 1.37
N ALA A 166 1.52 -10.01 0.42
CA ALA A 166 0.41 -10.81 -0.10
C ALA A 166 0.78 -12.24 -0.50
N PRO A 167 1.88 -12.51 -1.25
CA PRO A 167 2.29 -13.90 -1.54
C PRO A 167 2.67 -14.70 -0.31
N GLY A 168 3.04 -14.06 0.80
CA GLY A 168 3.38 -14.71 2.05
C GLY A 168 2.19 -15.24 2.85
N LEU A 169 0.96 -14.79 2.58
CA LEU A 169 -0.23 -15.13 3.35
C LEU A 169 -0.62 -16.61 3.20
N MET A 170 -0.70 -17.34 4.31
CA MET A 170 -0.96 -18.80 4.29
C MET A 170 -2.43 -19.15 4.56
N ALA A 171 -3.15 -19.54 3.50
CA ALA A 171 -4.50 -20.10 3.60
C ALA A 171 -4.51 -21.63 3.61
N ASN A 172 -5.52 -22.24 4.23
CA ASN A 172 -5.67 -23.70 4.28
C ASN A 172 -5.92 -24.28 2.86
N PRO A 173 -5.03 -25.15 2.34
CA PRO A 173 -5.20 -25.73 1.00
C PRO A 173 -6.47 -26.55 0.81
N LYS A 174 -7.06 -27.08 1.89
CA LYS A 174 -8.35 -27.80 1.83
C LYS A 174 -9.48 -26.95 1.23
N ARG A 175 -9.33 -25.63 1.25
CA ARG A 175 -10.30 -24.68 0.70
C ARG A 175 -10.14 -24.46 -0.81
N PHE A 176 -9.00 -24.79 -1.42
CA PHE A 176 -8.70 -24.40 -2.80
C PHE A 176 -9.51 -25.15 -3.86
N ALA A 177 -10.08 -26.31 -3.54
CA ALA A 177 -10.86 -27.11 -4.49
C ALA A 177 -12.18 -26.45 -4.93
N LYS A 178 -12.71 -25.50 -4.15
CA LYS A 178 -13.96 -24.78 -4.47
C LYS A 178 -13.66 -23.30 -4.68
N ALA A 179 -14.07 -22.77 -5.82
CA ALA A 179 -14.03 -21.33 -6.06
C ALA A 179 -14.80 -20.57 -4.96
N ASP A 180 -14.33 -19.37 -4.62
CA ASP A 180 -14.91 -18.48 -3.63
C ASP A 180 -15.04 -19.02 -2.19
N SER A 181 -14.47 -20.19 -1.89
CA SER A 181 -14.57 -20.82 -0.58
C SER A 181 -13.89 -20.03 0.54
N LEU A 182 -13.04 -19.06 0.21
CA LEU A 182 -12.36 -18.17 1.15
C LEU A 182 -12.95 -16.75 1.15
N LYS A 183 -13.90 -16.46 0.26
CA LYS A 183 -14.41 -15.09 0.02
C LYS A 183 -14.98 -14.45 1.28
N THR A 184 -15.84 -15.16 2.00
CA THR A 184 -16.47 -14.73 3.27
C THR A 184 -16.30 -15.77 4.38
N THR A 185 -15.44 -16.75 4.16
CA THR A 185 -15.09 -17.83 5.10
C THR A 185 -13.60 -18.08 5.06
N PRO A 186 -12.79 -17.11 5.52
CA PRO A 186 -11.35 -17.28 5.55
C PRO A 186 -10.97 -18.44 6.48
N ASP A 187 -9.93 -19.17 6.08
CA ASP A 187 -9.37 -20.29 6.84
C ASP A 187 -7.84 -20.16 6.78
N GLY A 188 -7.28 -19.62 7.84
CA GLY A 188 -5.89 -19.20 7.94
C GLY A 188 -5.35 -19.37 9.36
N THR A 189 -4.10 -18.98 9.55
CA THR A 189 -3.38 -19.16 10.82
C THR A 189 -3.47 -17.97 11.77
N GLY A 190 -4.11 -16.87 11.34
CA GLY A 190 -3.97 -15.55 11.95
C GLY A 190 -4.57 -15.36 13.35
N PRO A 191 -4.33 -14.19 13.96
CA PRO A 191 -4.66 -13.88 15.35
C PRO A 191 -6.14 -13.60 15.63
N TYR A 192 -6.95 -13.46 14.58
CA TYR A 192 -8.38 -13.29 14.69
C TYR A 192 -9.14 -14.29 13.81
N ARG A 193 -10.45 -14.40 14.06
CA ARG A 193 -11.44 -15.09 13.25
C ARG A 193 -12.43 -14.07 12.72
N LEU A 194 -12.93 -14.29 11.51
CA LEU A 194 -13.99 -13.45 10.96
C LEU A 194 -15.26 -13.55 11.80
N ASP A 195 -15.75 -12.41 12.29
CA ASP A 195 -17.04 -12.30 12.92
C ASP A 195 -18.10 -11.95 11.86
N LYS A 196 -18.80 -12.99 11.39
CA LYS A 196 -19.84 -12.85 10.37
C LYS A 196 -21.03 -12.04 10.85
N THR A 197 -21.33 -12.03 12.15
CA THR A 197 -22.52 -11.35 12.70
C THR A 197 -22.34 -9.83 12.70
N ARG A 198 -21.10 -9.35 12.84
CA ARG A 198 -20.74 -7.92 12.80
C ARG A 198 -20.11 -7.49 11.47
N THR A 199 -20.02 -8.40 10.49
CA THR A 199 -19.51 -8.09 9.15
C THR A 199 -20.66 -7.67 8.25
N THR A 200 -20.43 -6.63 7.46
CA THR A 200 -21.36 -6.18 6.43
C THR A 200 -20.55 -6.04 5.15
N VAL A 201 -20.61 -7.07 4.29
CA VAL A 201 -19.87 -7.09 3.02
C VAL A 201 -20.24 -5.84 2.22
N GLY A 202 -19.23 -5.14 1.68
CA GLY A 202 -19.42 -3.85 1.04
C GLY A 202 -19.26 -2.64 1.97
N THR A 203 -19.20 -2.84 3.29
CA THR A 203 -19.11 -1.74 4.27
C THR A 203 -18.04 -1.95 5.33
N LYS A 204 -17.99 -3.12 5.98
CA LYS A 204 -17.02 -3.41 7.04
C LYS A 204 -16.75 -4.89 7.20
N TRP A 205 -15.52 -5.21 7.59
CA TRP A 205 -15.11 -6.54 8.02
C TRP A 205 -14.78 -6.49 9.52
N SER A 206 -15.41 -7.38 10.30
CA SER A 206 -15.23 -7.44 11.76
C SER A 206 -14.62 -8.77 12.15
N TYR A 207 -13.71 -8.73 13.12
CA TYR A 207 -12.93 -9.87 13.56
C TYR A 207 -12.95 -9.97 15.09
N ALA A 208 -13.00 -11.19 15.60
CA ALA A 208 -12.89 -11.50 17.02
C ALA A 208 -11.63 -12.32 17.27
N ARG A 209 -10.99 -12.14 18.44
CA ARG A 209 -9.74 -12.83 18.80
C ARG A 209 -9.86 -14.32 18.55
N ASN A 210 -8.83 -14.90 17.94
CA ASN A 210 -8.67 -16.33 17.84
C ASN A 210 -8.12 -16.86 19.19
N PRO A 211 -8.91 -17.60 19.99
CA PRO A 211 -8.43 -18.11 21.28
C PRO A 211 -7.33 -19.17 21.12
N ASP A 212 -7.25 -19.80 19.94
CA ASP A 212 -6.27 -20.85 19.62
C ASP A 212 -5.09 -20.30 18.79
N TYR A 213 -4.80 -18.99 18.88
CA TYR A 213 -3.68 -18.41 18.14
C TYR A 213 -2.35 -18.90 18.70
N TRP A 214 -1.45 -19.33 17.81
CA TRP A 214 -0.14 -19.87 18.16
C TRP A 214 0.81 -18.79 18.70
N GLY A 215 0.63 -17.54 18.26
CA GLY A 215 1.52 -16.43 18.58
C GLY A 215 1.09 -15.64 19.81
N LYS A 216 1.80 -14.55 20.08
CA LYS A 216 1.45 -13.63 21.16
C LYS A 216 0.09 -12.99 20.91
N GLU A 217 -0.73 -12.92 21.96
CA GLU A 217 -1.98 -12.20 21.94
C GLU A 217 -1.78 -10.71 21.61
N LEU A 218 -2.52 -10.24 20.59
CA LEU A 218 -2.64 -8.82 20.27
C LEU A 218 -3.47 -8.06 21.32
N PRO A 219 -3.26 -6.74 21.48
CA PRO A 219 -3.86 -6.00 22.59
C PRO A 219 -5.40 -5.86 22.52
N TYR A 220 -6.00 -5.94 21.33
CA TYR A 220 -7.44 -5.75 21.14
C TYR A 220 -8.19 -7.08 21.05
N LYS A 221 -9.37 -7.20 21.69
CA LYS A 221 -10.20 -8.41 21.60
C LYS A 221 -10.92 -8.51 20.25
N ASN A 222 -11.21 -7.37 19.64
CA ASN A 222 -11.87 -7.27 18.35
C ASN A 222 -11.18 -6.23 17.47
N ILE A 223 -11.25 -6.43 16.16
CA ILE A 223 -10.87 -5.43 15.16
C ILE A 223 -12.06 -5.27 14.21
N THR A 224 -12.42 -4.03 13.90
CA THR A 224 -13.36 -3.72 12.83
C THR A 224 -12.68 -2.78 11.84
N ILE A 225 -12.60 -3.18 10.58
CA ILE A 225 -12.05 -2.36 9.50
C ILE A 225 -13.20 -1.95 8.59
N SER A 226 -13.49 -0.65 8.56
CA SER A 226 -14.66 -0.07 7.88
C SER A 226 -14.23 0.79 6.70
N PHE A 227 -14.96 0.63 5.60
CA PHE A 227 -14.79 1.42 4.38
C PHE A 227 -15.55 2.74 4.48
N PHE A 228 -14.93 3.81 4.00
CA PHE A 228 -15.52 5.14 3.88
C PHE A 228 -15.22 5.70 2.48
N ASP A 229 -16.22 6.37 1.89
CA ASP A 229 -16.10 6.97 0.56
C ASP A 229 -15.25 8.26 0.54
N ASN A 230 -15.05 8.91 1.70
CA ASN A 230 -14.28 10.15 1.78
C ASN A 230 -13.66 10.39 3.17
N GLU A 231 -12.57 11.15 3.19
CA GLU A 231 -11.81 11.49 4.39
C GLU A 231 -12.55 12.44 5.37
N THR A 232 -13.54 13.21 4.89
CA THR A 232 -14.37 14.05 5.76
C THR A 232 -15.19 13.22 6.74
N ALA A 233 -15.79 12.12 6.26
CA ALA A 233 -16.52 11.18 7.10
C ALA A 233 -15.59 10.49 8.12
N ILE A 234 -14.36 10.15 7.70
CA ILE A 234 -13.33 9.60 8.59
C ILE A 234 -12.98 10.59 9.70
N THR A 235 -12.72 11.85 9.34
CA THR A 235 -12.39 12.91 10.31
C THR A 235 -13.52 13.14 11.32
N ASN A 236 -14.78 13.13 10.90
CA ASN A 236 -15.92 13.22 11.80
C ASN A 236 -16.05 11.99 12.72
N GLY A 237 -15.79 10.79 12.19
CA GLY A 237 -15.79 9.55 12.98
C GLY A 237 -14.68 9.51 14.03
N LEU A 238 -13.50 10.08 13.74
CA LEU A 238 -12.42 10.25 14.72
C LEU A 238 -12.84 11.21 15.85
N LYS A 239 -13.44 12.35 15.51
CA LYS A 239 -13.90 13.35 16.49
C LYS A 239 -14.97 12.83 17.45
N THR A 240 -15.81 11.91 16.96
CA THR A 240 -16.89 11.28 17.76
C THR A 240 -16.44 10.03 18.51
N GLY A 241 -15.21 9.54 18.28
CA GLY A 241 -14.69 8.29 18.85
C GLY A 241 -15.24 7.02 18.19
N GLN A 242 -15.97 7.13 17.07
CA GLN A 242 -16.43 5.99 16.28
C GLN A 242 -15.27 5.28 15.57
N ILE A 243 -14.24 6.03 15.20
CA ILE A 243 -13.01 5.55 14.55
C ILE A 243 -11.86 5.79 15.51
N ASN A 244 -11.02 4.77 15.71
CA ASN A 244 -9.84 4.89 16.57
C ASN A 244 -8.57 5.18 15.78
N ALA A 245 -8.49 4.72 14.53
CA ALA A 245 -7.34 4.92 13.66
C ALA A 245 -7.74 5.03 12.18
N ALA A 246 -7.02 5.85 11.41
CA ALA A 246 -7.17 5.95 9.96
C ALA A 246 -5.89 6.48 9.28
N LEU A 247 -5.87 6.46 7.95
CA LEU A 247 -4.88 7.13 7.11
C LEU A 247 -5.57 8.28 6.35
N LEU A 248 -5.00 9.48 6.41
CA LEU A 248 -5.45 10.65 5.65
C LEU A 248 -4.39 11.07 4.61
N GLN A 249 -4.83 11.30 3.39
CA GLN A 249 -4.00 11.65 2.24
C GLN A 249 -4.26 13.09 1.75
N THR A 250 -5.46 13.63 1.96
CA THR A 250 -5.83 14.97 1.48
C THR A 250 -5.37 16.06 2.44
N SER A 251 -4.82 17.12 1.88
CA SER A 251 -4.21 18.21 2.65
C SER A 251 -5.19 18.90 3.59
N ASP A 252 -6.42 19.15 3.12
CA ASP A 252 -7.46 19.82 3.89
C ASP A 252 -7.87 19.00 5.13
N GLN A 253 -8.03 17.69 4.99
CA GLN A 253 -8.39 16.83 6.12
C GLN A 253 -7.22 16.66 7.09
N GLN A 254 -5.99 16.57 6.59
CA GLN A 254 -4.81 16.58 7.46
C GLN A 254 -4.70 17.88 8.28
N ILE A 255 -4.94 19.05 7.68
CA ILE A 255 -4.97 20.33 8.42
C ILE A 255 -6.10 20.34 9.46
N ALA A 256 -7.29 19.89 9.06
CA ALA A 256 -8.46 19.88 9.94
C ALA A 256 -8.24 19.05 11.20
N VAL A 257 -7.58 17.88 11.11
CA VAL A 257 -7.30 17.04 12.28
C VAL A 257 -6.12 17.52 13.12
N GLU A 258 -5.09 18.11 12.51
CA GLU A 258 -3.93 18.64 13.26
C GLU A 258 -4.33 19.80 14.18
N SER A 259 -5.45 20.48 13.89
CA SER A 259 -6.02 21.50 14.77
C SER A 259 -6.77 20.95 15.99
N ASP A 260 -7.07 19.65 16.02
CA ASP A 260 -7.77 18.99 17.13
C ASP A 260 -6.77 18.37 18.12
N PRO A 261 -6.66 18.90 19.37
CA PRO A 261 -5.67 18.42 20.33
C PRO A 261 -5.88 16.97 20.80
N LYS A 262 -7.08 16.39 20.55
CA LYS A 262 -7.39 14.99 20.88
C LYS A 262 -6.82 14.03 19.84
N VAL A 263 -6.68 14.47 18.60
CA VAL A 263 -6.16 13.61 17.53
C VAL A 263 -4.63 13.52 17.64
N LYS A 264 -4.11 12.30 17.57
CA LYS A 264 -2.67 12.04 17.45
C LYS A 264 -2.33 11.70 16.02
N THR A 265 -1.17 12.15 15.57
CA THR A 265 -0.80 12.10 14.16
C THR A 265 0.62 11.59 13.99
N GLU A 266 0.84 10.69 13.04
CA GLU A 266 2.16 10.21 12.63
C GLU A 266 2.31 10.40 11.11
N LYS A 267 3.37 11.10 10.70
CA LYS A 267 3.62 11.39 9.27
C LYS A 267 4.33 10.22 8.61
N GLN A 268 3.95 9.95 7.37
CA GLN A 268 4.63 8.94 6.55
C GLN A 268 4.73 9.41 5.11
N GLU A 269 5.93 9.37 4.54
CA GLU A 269 6.16 9.57 3.11
C GLU A 269 6.27 8.20 2.45
N PHE A 270 5.22 7.82 1.71
CA PHE A 270 5.18 6.50 1.08
C PHE A 270 5.12 6.62 -0.44
N ASP A 271 4.24 7.47 -0.97
CA ASP A 271 4.05 7.60 -2.41
C ASP A 271 4.84 8.78 -2.98
N PHE A 272 5.29 8.65 -4.21
CA PHE A 272 5.47 9.82 -5.07
C PHE A 272 4.29 9.97 -6.03
N GLN A 273 3.93 11.21 -6.35
CA GLN A 273 3.00 11.52 -7.43
C GLN A 273 3.77 12.07 -8.62
N GLY A 274 3.43 11.60 -9.82
CA GLY A 274 4.14 11.98 -11.03
C GLY A 274 3.47 11.51 -12.31
N LEU A 275 3.87 12.12 -13.43
CA LEU A 275 3.55 11.61 -14.75
C LEU A 275 4.52 10.48 -15.12
N LEU A 276 3.99 9.27 -15.23
CA LEU A 276 4.69 8.13 -15.80
C LEU A 276 4.63 8.23 -17.33
N LEU A 277 5.78 8.21 -18.00
CA LEU A 277 5.87 8.32 -19.45
C LEU A 277 5.99 6.92 -20.07
N PHE A 278 4.88 6.28 -20.40
CA PHE A 278 4.90 4.93 -20.97
C PHE A 278 5.59 4.88 -22.34
N ASP A 279 5.31 5.87 -23.18
CA ASP A 279 5.66 5.92 -24.60
C ASP A 279 7.01 6.60 -24.86
N ARG A 280 8.06 6.07 -24.24
CA ARG A 280 9.44 6.57 -24.39
C ARG A 280 10.03 6.31 -25.78
N ASP A 281 9.44 5.39 -26.55
CA ASP A 281 9.81 5.13 -27.95
C ASP A 281 9.06 6.03 -28.96
N GLY A 282 8.06 6.81 -28.52
CA GLY A 282 7.26 7.70 -29.37
C GLY A 282 6.33 7.00 -30.37
N ARG A 283 5.72 5.88 -29.97
CA ARG A 283 4.73 5.12 -30.75
C ARG A 283 3.38 5.82 -30.86
N ILE A 284 2.96 6.56 -29.83
CA ILE A 284 1.70 7.32 -29.79
C ILE A 284 1.97 8.81 -29.99
N THR A 285 2.95 9.34 -29.25
CA THR A 285 3.40 10.73 -29.35
C THR A 285 4.85 10.73 -29.81
N PRO A 286 5.12 10.85 -31.14
CA PRO A 286 6.48 10.77 -31.70
C PRO A 286 7.51 11.69 -31.04
N ALA A 287 7.06 12.84 -30.53
CA ALA A 287 7.92 13.78 -29.81
C ALA A 287 8.60 13.19 -28.57
N LEU A 288 7.93 12.27 -27.86
CA LEU A 288 8.47 11.67 -26.64
C LEU A 288 9.62 10.70 -26.89
N ARG A 289 9.89 10.31 -28.15
CA ARG A 289 11.05 9.49 -28.52
C ARG A 289 12.38 10.19 -28.17
N ASP A 290 12.42 11.50 -28.33
CA ASP A 290 13.62 12.28 -28.03
C ASP A 290 13.68 12.60 -26.52
N PRO A 291 14.73 12.19 -25.80
CA PRO A 291 14.86 12.47 -24.36
C PRO A 291 14.82 13.97 -24.05
N ARG A 292 15.28 14.83 -24.97
CA ARG A 292 15.24 16.30 -24.77
C ARG A 292 13.81 16.82 -24.65
N VAL A 293 12.84 16.19 -25.30
CA VAL A 293 11.42 16.54 -25.15
C VAL A 293 10.93 16.14 -23.75
N ARG A 294 11.27 14.95 -23.27
CA ARG A 294 10.89 14.49 -21.92
C ARG A 294 11.56 15.31 -20.81
N GLN A 295 12.83 15.70 -21.03
CA GLN A 295 13.56 16.65 -20.20
C GLN A 295 12.87 18.02 -20.19
N ALA A 296 12.43 18.52 -21.36
CA ALA A 296 11.71 19.80 -21.45
C ALA A 296 10.39 19.77 -20.66
N LEU A 297 9.63 18.68 -20.72
CA LEU A 297 8.43 18.51 -19.88
C LEU A 297 8.77 18.57 -18.39
N ASN A 298 9.88 17.96 -17.97
CA ASN A 298 10.35 18.01 -16.59
C ASN A 298 10.74 19.42 -16.13
N TYR A 299 11.47 20.18 -16.95
CA TYR A 299 11.87 21.57 -16.67
C TYR A 299 10.67 22.54 -16.69
N ALA A 300 9.58 22.19 -17.38
CA ALA A 300 8.39 23.03 -17.46
C ALA A 300 7.57 23.05 -16.16
N VAL A 301 7.60 21.97 -15.37
CA VAL A 301 6.74 21.81 -14.19
C VAL A 301 7.27 22.60 -13.01
N ASP A 302 6.44 23.48 -12.43
CA ASP A 302 6.77 24.20 -11.19
C ASP A 302 6.37 23.37 -9.96
N ARG A 303 7.26 22.46 -9.57
CA ARG A 303 7.02 21.52 -8.46
C ARG A 303 6.80 22.21 -7.12
N ASP A 304 7.49 23.33 -6.88
CA ASP A 304 7.41 24.06 -5.61
C ASP A 304 6.05 24.76 -5.50
N THR A 305 5.61 25.45 -6.55
CA THR A 305 4.27 26.04 -6.60
C THR A 305 3.18 24.96 -6.52
N MET A 306 3.36 23.81 -7.18
CA MET A 306 2.42 22.69 -7.07
C MET A 306 2.33 22.17 -5.63
N LEU A 307 3.47 21.96 -4.97
CA LEU A 307 3.51 21.46 -3.59
C LEU A 307 2.87 22.48 -2.62
N ASP A 308 3.14 23.77 -2.78
CA ASP A 308 2.54 24.83 -1.96
C ASP A 308 1.03 24.95 -2.19
N ARG A 309 0.60 25.12 -3.45
CA ARG A 309 -0.79 25.48 -3.78
C ARG A 309 -1.74 24.30 -3.79
N ILE A 310 -1.29 23.10 -4.17
CA ILE A 310 -2.14 21.91 -4.28
C ILE A 310 -2.02 21.04 -3.04
N ARG A 311 -0.82 20.92 -2.46
CA ARG A 311 -0.54 20.05 -1.32
C ARG A 311 -0.36 20.81 0.00
N GLN A 312 -0.42 22.15 0.01
CA GLN A 312 -0.23 22.96 1.23
C GLN A 312 1.05 22.57 1.99
N ASN A 313 2.14 22.32 1.24
CA ASN A 313 3.45 21.89 1.76
C ASN A 313 3.47 20.51 2.46
N ARG A 314 2.47 19.64 2.22
CA ARG A 314 2.41 18.27 2.77
C ARG A 314 3.09 17.25 1.87
N GLY A 315 4.41 17.35 1.85
CA GLY A 315 5.29 16.49 1.06
C GLY A 315 6.62 17.16 0.78
N ARG A 316 7.36 16.60 -0.17
CA ARG A 316 8.63 17.16 -0.65
C ARG A 316 8.72 17.01 -2.16
N THR A 317 9.25 18.00 -2.86
CA THR A 317 9.47 17.89 -4.29
C THR A 317 10.52 16.81 -4.61
N THR A 318 10.42 16.20 -5.79
CA THR A 318 11.38 15.20 -6.26
C THR A 318 11.42 15.17 -7.78
N SER A 319 12.59 14.82 -8.33
CA SER A 319 12.79 14.52 -9.74
C SER A 319 13.13 13.04 -9.99
N GLN A 320 13.15 12.20 -8.95
CA GLN A 320 13.48 10.77 -9.04
C GLN A 320 12.36 9.88 -8.48
N VAL A 321 12.35 8.61 -8.90
CA VAL A 321 11.31 7.62 -8.54
C VAL A 321 11.70 6.74 -7.35
N PHE A 322 12.99 6.63 -7.03
CA PHE A 322 13.46 5.87 -5.86
C PHE A 322 13.32 6.68 -4.57
N GLY A 323 12.90 6.01 -3.51
CA GLY A 323 12.62 6.63 -2.22
C GLY A 323 13.85 6.67 -1.29
N PRO A 324 13.85 7.54 -0.27
CA PRO A 324 15.00 7.73 0.62
C PRO A 324 15.49 6.48 1.36
N GLU A 325 14.66 5.45 1.46
CA GLU A 325 14.95 4.18 2.14
C GLU A 325 15.71 3.18 1.24
N THR A 326 15.91 3.48 -0.05
CA THR A 326 16.56 2.56 -1.00
C THR A 326 18.04 2.93 -1.26
N GLN A 327 18.85 1.99 -1.76
CA GLN A 327 20.26 2.27 -2.06
C GLN A 327 20.45 3.08 -3.35
N ALA A 328 19.48 3.03 -4.26
CA ALA A 328 19.44 3.81 -5.50
C ALA A 328 19.26 5.31 -5.27
N TYR A 329 18.61 5.71 -4.17
CA TYR A 329 18.30 7.10 -3.88
C TYR A 329 19.56 7.97 -3.81
N ASP A 330 19.49 9.13 -4.49
CA ASP A 330 20.49 10.18 -4.39
C ASP A 330 19.79 11.52 -4.17
N LYS A 331 20.01 12.12 -3.01
CA LYS A 331 19.43 13.42 -2.64
C LYS A 331 19.68 14.52 -3.68
N LYS A 332 20.79 14.47 -4.43
CA LYS A 332 21.08 15.47 -5.48
C LYS A 332 20.07 15.41 -6.63
N LEU A 333 19.52 14.22 -6.91
CA LEU A 333 18.55 14.04 -7.98
C LEU A 333 17.18 14.63 -7.65
N ASP A 334 16.83 14.89 -6.39
CA ASP A 334 15.53 15.47 -6.04
C ASP A 334 15.28 16.82 -6.73
N THR A 335 16.35 17.59 -6.97
CA THR A 335 16.30 18.94 -7.56
C THR A 335 16.87 19.01 -8.98
N TYR A 336 17.11 17.86 -9.63
CA TYR A 336 17.76 17.80 -10.95
C TYR A 336 17.00 18.60 -12.03
N TYR A 337 15.67 18.57 -11.99
CA TYR A 337 14.79 19.35 -12.86
C TYR A 337 14.17 20.55 -12.13
N ALA A 338 15.02 21.52 -11.75
CA ALA A 338 14.54 22.82 -11.28
C ALA A 338 13.66 23.51 -12.33
N HIS A 339 12.63 24.25 -11.92
CA HIS A 339 11.71 24.90 -12.85
C HIS A 339 12.43 25.92 -13.75
N ASP A 340 12.49 25.64 -15.06
CA ASP A 340 13.13 26.49 -16.07
C ASP A 340 12.42 26.37 -17.43
N PRO A 341 11.31 27.12 -17.63
CA PRO A 341 10.60 27.14 -18.91
C PRO A 341 11.43 27.63 -20.09
N ALA A 342 12.48 28.43 -19.86
CA ALA A 342 13.36 28.91 -20.93
C ALA A 342 14.24 27.79 -21.46
N LYS A 343 14.85 27.00 -20.56
CA LYS A 343 15.59 25.78 -20.92
C LYS A 343 14.69 24.75 -21.57
N ALA A 344 13.46 24.56 -21.06
CA ALA A 344 12.48 23.68 -21.68
C ALA A 344 12.18 24.06 -23.15
N LYS A 345 11.92 25.34 -23.44
CA LYS A 345 11.74 25.84 -24.82
C LYS A 345 12.97 25.61 -25.69
N SER A 346 14.17 25.82 -25.14
CA SER A 346 15.43 25.57 -25.86
C SER A 346 15.57 24.10 -26.25
N LEU A 347 15.30 23.19 -25.31
CA LEU A 347 15.34 21.74 -25.55
C LEU A 347 14.32 21.31 -26.61
N LEU A 348 13.08 21.81 -26.54
CA LEU A 348 12.06 21.55 -27.57
C LEU A 348 12.51 22.03 -28.95
N LYS A 349 13.10 23.22 -29.04
CA LYS A 349 13.65 23.74 -30.31
C LYS A 349 14.77 22.84 -30.85
N GLN A 350 15.70 22.42 -30.01
CA GLN A 350 16.81 21.52 -30.39
C GLN A 350 16.33 20.13 -30.82
N ALA A 351 15.21 19.67 -30.27
CA ALA A 351 14.55 18.42 -30.64
C ALA A 351 13.65 18.54 -31.89
N GLY A 352 13.55 19.74 -32.51
CA GLY A 352 12.73 19.96 -33.70
C GLY A 352 11.25 20.30 -33.42
N TYR A 353 10.88 20.51 -32.15
CA TYR A 353 9.51 20.80 -31.71
C TYR A 353 9.32 22.26 -31.28
N ALA A 354 9.96 23.21 -31.97
CA ALA A 354 9.86 24.64 -31.67
C ALA A 354 8.41 25.20 -31.74
N LYS A 355 7.55 24.58 -32.54
CA LYS A 355 6.12 24.91 -32.66
C LYS A 355 5.25 24.14 -31.65
N GLY A 356 5.86 23.34 -30.78
CA GLY A 356 5.17 22.46 -29.84
C GLY A 356 4.50 21.25 -30.50
N PHE A 357 3.69 20.56 -29.70
CA PHE A 357 2.87 19.41 -30.10
C PHE A 357 1.70 19.26 -29.13
N THR A 358 0.76 18.36 -29.43
CA THR A 358 -0.33 18.01 -28.52
C THR A 358 0.04 16.74 -27.76
N LEU A 359 -0.08 16.78 -26.44
CA LEU A 359 0.03 15.61 -25.56
C LEU A 359 -1.37 15.29 -25.02
N LYS A 360 -1.90 14.11 -25.35
CA LYS A 360 -3.18 13.63 -24.84
C LYS A 360 -2.93 12.65 -23.69
N LEU A 361 -3.44 12.94 -22.50
CA LEU A 361 -3.29 12.09 -21.31
C LEU A 361 -4.66 11.74 -20.71
N PRO A 362 -4.81 10.55 -20.09
CA PRO A 362 -6.01 10.20 -19.38
C PRO A 362 -6.06 10.97 -18.05
N ARG A 363 -7.26 11.36 -17.64
CA ARG A 363 -7.53 12.03 -16.37
C ARG A 363 -8.51 11.20 -15.54
N ILE A 364 -8.03 10.65 -14.43
CA ILE A 364 -8.88 10.08 -13.38
C ILE A 364 -8.96 11.12 -12.27
N THR A 365 -10.15 11.64 -11.98
CA THR A 365 -10.34 12.74 -11.00
C THR A 365 -9.81 12.41 -9.61
N ALA A 366 -9.87 11.14 -9.19
CA ALA A 366 -9.33 10.69 -7.90
C ALA A 366 -7.80 10.80 -7.79
N ILE A 367 -7.07 10.83 -8.92
CA ILE A 367 -5.61 10.98 -8.97
C ILE A 367 -5.23 12.40 -9.38
N VAL A 368 -5.93 12.95 -10.37
CA VAL A 368 -5.69 14.28 -10.95
C VAL A 368 -6.91 15.17 -10.73
N ASN A 369 -6.90 15.87 -9.60
CA ASN A 369 -7.90 16.89 -9.28
C ASN A 369 -7.80 18.11 -10.23
N ASP A 370 -8.77 19.02 -10.16
CA ASP A 370 -8.83 20.17 -11.08
C ASP A 370 -7.61 21.09 -10.97
N ALA A 371 -7.11 21.31 -9.75
CA ALA A 371 -5.94 22.15 -9.53
C ALA A 371 -4.67 21.57 -10.18
N LEU A 372 -4.43 20.26 -10.03
CA LEU A 372 -3.31 19.56 -10.66
C LEU A 372 -3.43 19.54 -12.18
N ALA A 373 -4.64 19.26 -12.70
CA ALA A 373 -4.91 19.26 -14.13
C ALA A 373 -4.62 20.64 -14.76
N ALA A 374 -5.07 21.71 -14.12
CA ALA A 374 -4.87 23.08 -14.58
C ALA A 374 -3.41 23.53 -14.48
N SER A 375 -2.70 23.16 -13.41
CA SER A 375 -1.26 23.46 -13.24
C SER A 375 -0.45 22.86 -14.38
N LEU A 376 -0.60 21.56 -14.64
CA LEU A 376 0.12 20.87 -15.73
C LEU A 376 -0.23 21.44 -17.11
N GLN A 377 -1.50 21.82 -17.34
CA GLN A 377 -1.90 22.47 -18.58
C GLN A 377 -1.24 23.85 -18.75
N SER A 378 -1.16 24.63 -17.68
CA SER A 378 -0.50 25.94 -17.68
C SER A 378 0.99 25.81 -17.97
N ASP A 379 1.68 24.92 -17.24
CA ASP A 379 3.11 24.69 -17.34
C ASP A 379 3.53 24.21 -18.74
N PHE A 380 2.81 23.22 -19.29
CA PHE A 380 3.08 22.72 -20.63
C PHE A 380 2.72 23.73 -21.71
N LYS A 381 1.63 24.50 -21.55
CA LYS A 381 1.28 25.59 -22.48
C LYS A 381 2.37 26.66 -22.49
N ALA A 382 2.99 26.97 -21.36
CA ALA A 382 4.04 27.98 -21.27
C ALA A 382 5.26 27.65 -22.15
N ILE A 383 5.51 26.36 -22.44
CA ILE A 383 6.58 25.88 -23.33
C ILE A 383 6.08 25.50 -24.73
N GLY A 384 4.79 25.73 -25.05
CA GLY A 384 4.19 25.46 -26.36
C GLY A 384 3.59 24.05 -26.51
N VAL A 385 3.57 23.22 -25.47
CA VAL A 385 2.95 21.89 -25.50
C VAL A 385 1.48 21.99 -25.09
N LYS A 386 0.57 21.55 -25.96
CA LYS A 386 -0.87 21.53 -25.66
C LYS A 386 -1.23 20.24 -24.94
N LEU A 387 -1.50 20.31 -23.64
CA LEU A 387 -2.01 19.18 -22.87
C LEU A 387 -3.54 19.06 -22.98
N VAL A 388 -4.01 17.91 -23.45
CA VAL A 388 -5.44 17.56 -23.54
C VAL A 388 -5.74 16.41 -22.59
N TRP A 389 -6.64 16.66 -21.64
CA TRP A 389 -7.14 15.64 -20.72
C TRP A 389 -8.30 14.86 -21.33
N ASP A 390 -8.23 13.54 -21.28
CA ASP A 390 -9.32 12.62 -21.60
C ASP A 390 -9.87 12.06 -20.28
N THR A 391 -11.02 12.55 -19.82
CA THR A 391 -11.53 12.20 -18.49
C THR A 391 -12.19 10.83 -18.52
N LEU A 392 -11.73 9.93 -17.65
CA LEU A 392 -12.16 8.52 -17.61
C LEU A 392 -12.63 8.13 -16.19
N ASP A 393 -13.64 7.27 -16.12
CA ASP A 393 -13.91 6.48 -14.91
C ASP A 393 -12.85 5.38 -14.72
N GLY A 394 -12.84 4.73 -13.55
CA GLY A 394 -11.85 3.73 -13.20
C GLY A 394 -11.84 2.50 -14.12
N ALA A 395 -13.00 2.01 -14.55
CA ALA A 395 -13.10 0.84 -15.42
C ALA A 395 -12.64 1.18 -16.85
N SER A 396 -13.10 2.32 -17.38
CA SER A 396 -12.66 2.87 -18.67
C SER A 396 -11.16 3.14 -18.69
N ALA A 397 -10.58 3.60 -17.58
CA ALA A 397 -9.14 3.80 -17.47
C ALA A 397 -8.37 2.48 -17.57
N VAL A 398 -8.80 1.43 -16.86
CA VAL A 398 -8.15 0.11 -16.96
C VAL A 398 -8.15 -0.40 -18.40
N GLN A 399 -9.29 -0.29 -19.08
CA GLN A 399 -9.40 -0.71 -20.48
C GLN A 399 -8.53 0.13 -21.41
N LYS A 400 -8.74 1.46 -21.45
CA LYS A 400 -8.09 2.31 -22.45
C LYS A 400 -6.59 2.49 -22.21
N VAL A 401 -6.15 2.54 -20.95
CA VAL A 401 -4.74 2.75 -20.59
C VAL A 401 -3.95 1.45 -20.72
N PHE A 402 -4.38 0.37 -20.05
CA PHE A 402 -3.54 -0.82 -19.91
C PHE A 402 -3.84 -1.92 -20.94
N LYS A 403 -5.06 -2.01 -21.46
CA LYS A 403 -5.43 -3.00 -22.49
C LYS A 403 -5.26 -2.44 -23.89
N ASP A 404 -5.90 -1.31 -24.18
CA ASP A 404 -5.89 -0.71 -25.52
C ASP A 404 -4.62 0.15 -25.75
N ARG A 405 -3.89 0.49 -24.67
CA ARG A 405 -2.64 1.26 -24.72
C ARG A 405 -2.78 2.56 -25.50
N GLN A 406 -3.85 3.32 -25.25
CA GLN A 406 -4.20 4.52 -26.04
C GLN A 406 -3.45 5.81 -25.65
N TYR A 407 -2.66 5.79 -24.58
CA TYR A 407 -2.03 6.99 -24.04
C TYR A 407 -0.52 6.85 -23.89
N SER A 408 0.18 7.96 -24.12
CA SER A 408 1.64 8.03 -23.98
C SER A 408 2.15 8.04 -22.54
N GLY A 409 1.27 8.29 -21.57
CA GLY A 409 1.60 8.38 -20.17
C GLY A 409 0.37 8.59 -19.31
N MET A 410 0.56 8.61 -18.00
CA MET A 410 -0.50 8.84 -17.02
C MET A 410 0.08 9.38 -15.71
N VAL A 411 -0.63 10.30 -15.07
CA VAL A 411 -0.29 10.69 -13.69
C VAL A 411 -0.71 9.57 -12.73
N MET A 412 0.20 9.16 -11.86
CA MET A 412 -0.01 8.09 -10.89
C MET A 412 0.52 8.51 -9.52
N ASN A 413 -0.08 7.94 -8.47
CA ASN A 413 0.54 7.83 -7.15
C ASN A 413 1.21 6.45 -7.10
N MET A 414 2.51 6.42 -6.88
CA MET A 414 3.31 5.20 -6.88
C MET A 414 3.91 4.98 -5.50
N GLY A 415 3.61 3.82 -4.92
CA GLY A 415 4.21 3.36 -3.67
C GLY A 415 5.71 3.17 -3.81
N GLN A 416 6.47 3.69 -2.85
CA GLN A 416 7.91 3.51 -2.81
C GLN A 416 8.23 2.21 -2.06
N SER A 417 8.63 1.19 -2.82
CA SER A 417 9.25 -0.02 -2.28
C SER A 417 10.60 0.31 -1.66
N THR A 418 10.96 -0.38 -0.58
CA THR A 418 12.29 -0.34 0.02
C THR A 418 13.30 -1.23 -0.70
N SER A 419 12.83 -2.18 -1.51
CA SER A 419 13.67 -2.97 -2.40
C SER A 419 13.92 -2.22 -3.71
N ASP A 420 15.19 -1.93 -4.01
CA ASP A 420 15.61 -1.32 -5.28
C ASP A 420 15.19 -2.18 -6.49
N TRP A 421 15.31 -3.51 -6.38
CA TRP A 421 14.89 -4.42 -7.44
C TRP A 421 13.37 -4.39 -7.64
N ALA A 422 12.57 -4.44 -6.57
CA ALA A 422 11.11 -4.42 -6.71
C ALA A 422 10.63 -3.10 -7.34
N ALA A 423 11.23 -1.96 -6.97
CA ALA A 423 10.93 -0.68 -7.60
C ALA A 423 11.33 -0.67 -9.10
N ALA A 424 12.52 -1.19 -9.43
CA ALA A 424 12.98 -1.28 -10.82
C ALA A 424 12.13 -2.27 -11.65
N ASP A 425 11.73 -3.41 -11.09
CA ASP A 425 10.85 -4.37 -11.74
C ASP A 425 9.44 -3.82 -11.97
N GLU A 426 8.92 -3.01 -11.05
CA GLU A 426 7.62 -2.38 -11.24
C GLU A 426 7.64 -1.31 -12.34
N LEU A 427 8.67 -0.45 -12.35
CA LEU A 427 8.69 0.78 -13.15
C LEU A 427 9.48 0.68 -14.47
N VAL A 428 10.49 -0.19 -14.54
CA VAL A 428 11.49 -0.22 -15.62
C VAL A 428 11.39 -1.47 -16.48
N THR A 429 11.15 -2.65 -15.90
CA THR A 429 11.02 -3.89 -16.70
C THR A 429 9.68 -3.91 -17.46
N PRO A 430 9.58 -4.65 -18.59
CA PRO A 430 8.31 -4.76 -19.32
C PRO A 430 7.16 -5.18 -18.41
N GLY A 431 6.10 -4.38 -18.36
CA GLY A 431 5.02 -4.56 -17.40
C GLY A 431 3.98 -3.44 -17.50
N ALA A 432 3.12 -3.29 -16.49
CA ALA A 432 2.04 -2.29 -16.51
C ALA A 432 2.55 -0.85 -16.74
N PHE A 433 3.66 -0.47 -16.09
CA PHE A 433 4.21 0.89 -16.14
C PHE A 433 5.36 1.06 -17.15
N ASN A 434 5.73 -0.03 -17.84
CA ASN A 434 6.51 -0.03 -19.07
C ASN A 434 5.82 -0.91 -20.12
N MET A 435 4.56 -0.58 -20.44
CA MET A 435 3.68 -1.43 -21.26
C MET A 435 4.13 -1.58 -22.72
N PHE A 436 4.96 -0.66 -23.22
CA PHE A 436 5.56 -0.76 -24.55
C PHE A 436 6.88 -1.53 -24.54
N GLY A 437 7.38 -1.91 -23.36
CA GLY A 437 8.63 -2.66 -23.20
C GLY A 437 9.85 -1.85 -23.62
N THR A 438 9.82 -0.52 -23.44
CA THR A 438 10.95 0.34 -23.81
C THR A 438 12.18 -0.04 -22.99
N THR A 439 13.33 -0.11 -23.65
CA THR A 439 14.61 -0.46 -23.04
C THR A 439 15.73 0.20 -23.83
N ASP A 440 16.90 0.37 -23.21
CA ASP A 440 18.08 0.92 -23.86
C ASP A 440 19.34 0.12 -23.49
N LYS A 441 20.52 0.64 -23.84
CA LYS A 441 21.80 -0.04 -23.57
C LYS A 441 22.14 -0.03 -22.06
N VAL A 442 21.76 1.02 -21.34
CA VAL A 442 22.03 1.19 -19.91
C VAL A 442 21.11 0.29 -19.10
N THR A 443 19.79 0.34 -19.32
CA THR A 443 18.85 -0.50 -18.58
C THR A 443 19.11 -1.99 -18.81
N ARG A 444 19.42 -2.42 -20.04
CA ARG A 444 19.78 -3.82 -20.34
C ARG A 444 21.05 -4.29 -19.64
N LYS A 445 22.00 -3.39 -19.38
CA LYS A 445 23.23 -3.70 -18.63
C LYS A 445 22.96 -3.76 -17.14
N LEU A 446 22.22 -2.79 -16.60
CA LEU A 446 22.10 -2.59 -15.15
C LEU A 446 21.05 -3.47 -14.48
N LEU A 447 19.94 -3.77 -15.15
CA LEU A 447 18.88 -4.58 -14.54
C LEU A 447 19.36 -5.99 -14.13
N PRO A 448 20.13 -6.73 -14.94
CA PRO A 448 20.68 -8.02 -14.50
C PRO A 448 21.65 -7.90 -13.31
N ALA A 449 22.49 -6.86 -13.29
CA ALA A 449 23.42 -6.61 -12.18
C ALA A 449 22.69 -6.23 -10.88
N LEU A 450 21.62 -5.42 -10.99
CA LEU A 450 20.75 -5.07 -9.87
C LEU A 450 20.06 -6.32 -9.28
N LYS A 451 19.62 -7.23 -10.15
CA LYS A 451 18.90 -8.44 -9.74
C LYS A 451 19.82 -9.53 -9.17
N ALA A 452 20.91 -9.83 -9.88
CA ALA A 452 21.70 -11.03 -9.67
C ALA A 452 23.18 -10.77 -9.33
N GLY A 453 23.63 -9.51 -9.35
CA GLY A 453 24.96 -9.12 -8.90
C GLY A 453 25.12 -9.26 -7.39
N ASN A 454 26.36 -9.34 -6.93
CA ASN A 454 26.66 -9.28 -5.49
C ASN A 454 26.23 -7.92 -4.89
N GLU A 455 26.29 -7.77 -3.57
CA GLU A 455 25.80 -6.55 -2.89
C GLU A 455 26.41 -5.25 -3.46
N ALA A 456 27.72 -5.24 -3.72
CA ALA A 456 28.41 -4.06 -4.26
C ALA A 456 27.99 -3.77 -5.71
N GLU A 457 27.88 -4.81 -6.55
CA GLU A 457 27.41 -4.70 -7.93
C GLU A 457 25.96 -4.21 -8.00
N ALA A 458 25.08 -4.80 -7.19
CA ALA A 458 23.67 -4.44 -7.14
C ALA A 458 23.48 -2.99 -6.68
N LYS A 459 24.21 -2.57 -5.63
CA LYS A 459 24.20 -1.18 -5.14
C LYS A 459 24.70 -0.20 -6.19
N SER A 460 25.80 -0.52 -6.88
CA SER A 460 26.32 0.32 -7.96
C SER A 460 25.32 0.41 -9.12
N ALA A 461 24.73 -0.71 -9.52
CA ALA A 461 23.74 -0.77 -10.59
C ALA A 461 22.47 0.00 -10.24
N ALA A 462 22.01 -0.07 -9.00
CA ALA A 462 20.84 0.67 -8.50
C ALA A 462 21.03 2.19 -8.66
N ARG A 463 22.21 2.70 -8.25
CA ARG A 463 22.55 4.12 -8.35
C ARG A 463 22.73 4.58 -9.79
N GLU A 464 23.49 3.84 -10.60
CA GLU A 464 23.71 4.15 -12.02
C GLU A 464 22.37 4.13 -12.77
N LEU A 465 21.47 3.20 -12.43
CA LEU A 465 20.13 3.11 -13.01
C LEU A 465 19.29 4.33 -12.67
N ASN A 466 19.24 4.73 -11.39
CA ASN A 466 18.46 5.90 -10.99
C ASN A 466 18.94 7.20 -11.66
N HIS A 467 20.26 7.42 -11.69
CA HIS A 467 20.86 8.55 -12.41
C HIS A 467 20.44 8.54 -13.88
N HIS A 468 20.57 7.40 -14.57
CA HIS A 468 20.13 7.26 -15.97
C HIS A 468 18.64 7.56 -16.17
N LEU A 469 17.75 7.03 -15.32
CA LEU A 469 16.31 7.26 -15.42
C LEU A 469 15.93 8.73 -15.24
N VAL A 470 16.64 9.45 -14.35
CA VAL A 470 16.45 10.89 -14.16
C VAL A 470 17.02 11.66 -15.34
N GLU A 471 18.27 11.43 -15.72
CA GLU A 471 18.95 12.15 -16.81
C GLU A 471 18.24 11.96 -18.16
N ASP A 472 17.79 10.75 -18.47
CA ASP A 472 17.06 10.44 -19.71
C ASP A 472 15.55 10.71 -19.61
N ALA A 473 15.10 11.29 -18.48
CA ALA A 473 13.72 11.69 -18.20
C ALA A 473 12.71 10.57 -18.51
N TRP A 474 12.94 9.38 -17.97
CA TRP A 474 12.00 8.26 -18.10
C TRP A 474 10.66 8.54 -17.38
N PHE A 475 10.70 9.43 -16.39
CA PHE A 475 9.55 9.82 -15.57
C PHE A 475 9.55 11.32 -15.36
N LEU A 476 8.39 11.85 -14.94
CA LEU A 476 8.23 13.24 -14.52
C LEU A 476 7.54 13.26 -13.14
N PRO A 477 8.25 12.89 -12.05
CA PRO A 477 7.70 12.96 -10.71
C PRO A 477 7.61 14.42 -10.25
N PHE A 478 6.62 14.72 -9.40
CA PHE A 478 6.36 16.07 -8.88
C PHE A 478 6.80 16.19 -7.43
N TYR A 479 6.24 15.34 -6.56
CA TYR A 479 6.48 15.35 -5.13
C TYR A 479 6.27 13.96 -4.50
N ARG A 480 6.98 13.70 -3.40
CA ARG A 480 6.68 12.65 -2.42
C ARG A 480 5.59 13.17 -1.49
N MET A 481 4.44 12.50 -1.45
CA MET A 481 3.31 12.91 -0.64
C MET A 481 3.53 12.52 0.82
N SER A 482 3.27 13.45 1.74
CA SER A 482 3.14 13.09 3.15
C SER A 482 1.70 12.64 3.42
N TYR A 483 1.55 11.40 3.83
CA TYR A 483 0.33 10.89 4.44
C TYR A 483 0.37 11.11 5.96
N LEU A 484 -0.81 11.07 6.57
CA LEU A 484 -0.97 11.24 8.01
C LEU A 484 -1.75 10.04 8.57
N HIS A 485 -1.07 9.20 9.34
CA HIS A 485 -1.75 8.25 10.21
C HIS A 485 -2.33 9.03 11.38
N VAL A 486 -3.61 8.81 11.67
CA VAL A 486 -4.35 9.56 12.68
C VAL A 486 -5.03 8.63 13.66
N SER A 487 -5.05 9.00 14.93
CA SER A 487 -5.79 8.30 15.98
C SER A 487 -6.59 9.27 16.84
N ASP A 488 -7.70 8.79 17.40
CA ASP A 488 -8.50 9.49 18.43
C ASP A 488 -7.76 9.70 19.78
N GLY A 489 -6.49 9.31 19.85
CA GLY A 489 -5.63 9.43 21.04
C GLY A 489 -5.66 8.19 21.93
N THR A 490 -6.50 7.20 21.65
CA THR A 490 -6.53 5.91 22.37
C THR A 490 -5.60 4.86 21.75
N VAL A 491 -5.08 5.11 20.55
CA VAL A 491 -4.25 4.17 19.79
C VAL A 491 -2.93 4.82 19.41
N LYS A 492 -1.82 4.15 19.73
CA LYS A 492 -0.53 4.39 19.13
C LYS A 492 -0.43 3.62 17.82
N ILE A 493 -0.10 4.32 16.74
CA ILE A 493 0.12 3.75 15.41
C ILE A 493 1.61 3.80 15.12
N SER A 494 2.21 2.69 14.69
CA SER A 494 3.57 2.66 14.16
C SER A 494 3.51 2.57 12.63
N PRO A 495 3.86 3.64 11.88
CA PRO A 495 4.07 3.57 10.44
C PRO A 495 4.95 2.38 10.05
N GLN A 496 4.72 1.83 8.86
CA GLN A 496 5.50 0.69 8.38
C GLN A 496 6.18 1.06 7.07
N SER A 497 7.50 0.95 7.06
CA SER A 497 8.34 1.13 5.88
C SER A 497 7.84 0.22 4.73
N GLY A 498 7.77 0.79 3.54
CA GLY A 498 7.25 0.13 2.34
C GLY A 498 5.74 -0.12 2.32
N MET A 499 4.93 0.44 3.24
CA MET A 499 3.47 0.26 3.23
C MET A 499 2.68 1.52 3.56
N ALA A 500 1.74 1.91 2.69
CA ALA A 500 0.80 3.01 2.98
C ALA A 500 0.03 2.81 4.29
N VAL A 501 -0.50 1.60 4.51
CA VAL A 501 -1.28 1.24 5.69
C VAL A 501 -0.45 0.24 6.51
N PRO A 502 -0.17 0.52 7.79
CA PRO A 502 0.66 -0.35 8.60
C PRO A 502 -0.10 -1.62 8.94
N SER A 503 0.68 -2.67 9.24
CA SER A 503 0.13 -3.95 9.65
C SER A 503 -0.74 -3.84 10.90
N ILE A 504 -1.71 -4.75 11.07
CA ILE A 504 -2.51 -4.84 12.30
C ILE A 504 -1.66 -5.02 13.57
N TYR A 505 -0.42 -5.53 13.44
CA TYR A 505 0.54 -5.69 14.53
C TYR A 505 1.15 -4.36 15.01
N ASN A 506 0.94 -3.28 14.25
CA ASN A 506 1.52 -1.97 14.51
C ASN A 506 0.54 -0.99 15.18
N TYR A 507 -0.59 -1.49 15.68
CA TYR A 507 -1.55 -0.74 16.49
C TYR A 507 -1.48 -1.22 17.93
N ALA A 508 -1.28 -0.29 18.86
CA ALA A 508 -1.23 -0.56 20.30
C ALA A 508 -2.05 0.47 21.07
N PRO A 509 -2.58 0.16 22.28
CA PRO A 509 -3.20 1.17 23.12
C PRO A 509 -2.22 2.31 23.42
N ALA A 510 -2.68 3.55 23.34
CA ALA A 510 -1.96 4.70 23.86
C ALA A 510 -1.90 4.59 25.40
N LYS A 511 -0.72 4.82 25.98
CA LYS A 511 -0.52 4.76 27.43
C LYS A 511 -1.10 5.98 28.13
#